data_AF-A0A2D7SNB1-F1
#
_entry.id   AF-A0A2D7SNB1-F1
#
_cell.length_a   1.000
_cell.length_b   1.000
_cell.length_c   1.000
_cell.angle_alpha   90.00
_cell.angle_beta   90.00
_cell.angle_gamma   90.00
#
_symmetry.space_group_name_H-M   'P 1'
#
loop_
_entity.id
_entity.type
_entity.pdbx_description
1 polymer ?
#
loop_
_entity_poly.entity_id
_entity_poly.type
_entity_poly.pdbx_seq_one_letter_code
_entity_poly.pdbx_strand_id
1 'polypeptide(L)'
;MERSNEKALKIVEQQFNSFINQQDSWDFFRGLAEYTRTVREMTQTKPFIEALEAQREVARKTYEMMNTKAMKELTQSANKLIPVAEKVIKQYEPIIKQTQEIAEKYQPVIRAVQEVKDRMEGRILSSNPLYAFDSDLFDVARHLKASGHEKEVEPFVDNKKKNHNIYGNFTFSPTYEVIDEEERKVERKEQVEPWGAWERLPLVERLVFEPEELKAEVKAESEQYPAFHWTWLNFIGVYVEMEKIRKGEKSDDDVVMFKVKDFKSYAQRVHAFITKELITNDTDDTSELRFDDESRTLYFMDVPVVISTKEESDPHKLMRTLFKDTHKVWAKDEVLEDWNYSFEEMRDLSENKVYQAGKKINNIIAQDTKIKDFLDVSTKSVAINKKYLKT
;
A
#
# COMPACT_ATOMS: atom_id res chain seq x y z
N MET A 1 8.25 -9.07 37.18
CA MET A 1 8.95 -9.27 35.89
C MET A 1 8.19 -8.40 34.90
N GLU A 2 8.83 -7.35 34.40
CA GLU A 2 8.20 -6.42 33.44
C GLU A 2 7.83 -7.18 32.16
N ARG A 3 6.63 -6.94 31.62
CA ARG A 3 6.20 -7.61 30.38
C ARG A 3 7.10 -7.16 29.22
N SER A 4 7.34 -8.07 28.28
CA SER A 4 8.21 -7.84 27.11
C SER A 4 7.78 -6.59 26.31
N ASN A 5 6.47 -6.38 26.15
CA ASN A 5 5.91 -5.25 25.42
C ASN A 5 5.94 -3.93 26.21
N GLU A 6 5.77 -3.97 27.54
CA GLU A 6 5.89 -2.77 28.39
C GLU A 6 7.31 -2.19 28.32
N LYS A 7 8.33 -3.06 28.37
CA LYS A 7 9.72 -2.66 28.21
C LYS A 7 9.98 -2.09 26.81
N ALA A 8 9.45 -2.74 25.77
CA ALA A 8 9.57 -2.27 24.39
C ALA A 8 8.93 -0.89 24.20
N LEU A 9 7.74 -0.69 24.78
CA LEU A 9 7.03 0.60 24.75
C LEU A 9 7.87 1.71 25.38
N LYS A 10 8.44 1.49 26.57
CA LYS A 10 9.31 2.47 27.24
C LYS A 10 10.53 2.83 26.39
N ILE A 11 11.16 1.84 25.75
CA ILE A 11 12.30 2.08 24.86
C ILE A 11 11.89 2.94 23.66
N VAL A 12 10.78 2.60 23.00
CA VAL A 12 10.28 3.31 21.82
C VAL A 12 9.88 4.75 22.17
N GLU A 13 9.20 4.96 23.29
CA GLU A 13 8.83 6.30 23.78
C GLU A 13 10.06 7.13 24.14
N GLN A 14 11.04 6.53 24.83
CA GLN A 14 12.27 7.23 25.18
C GLN A 14 13.05 7.67 23.93
N GLN A 15 13.17 6.78 22.94
CA GLN A 15 13.82 7.12 21.66
C GLN A 15 13.04 8.19 20.90
N PHE A 16 11.72 8.08 20.83
CA PHE A 16 10.89 9.09 20.15
C PHE A 16 11.03 10.49 20.78
N ASN A 17 10.98 10.55 22.11
CA ASN A 17 11.06 11.81 22.85
C ASN A 17 12.45 12.46 22.81
N SER A 18 13.51 11.69 22.53
CA SER A 18 14.88 12.20 22.47
C SER A 18 15.11 13.17 21.29
N PHE A 19 14.38 12.98 20.18
CA PHE A 19 14.62 13.72 18.94
C PHE A 19 13.45 14.58 18.47
N ILE A 20 12.20 14.24 18.81
CA ILE A 20 11.02 14.85 18.17
C ILE A 20 10.94 16.38 18.35
N ASN A 21 11.49 16.91 19.45
CA ASN A 21 11.48 18.34 19.77
C ASN A 21 12.81 19.05 19.46
N GLN A 22 13.79 18.36 18.85
CA GLN A 22 15.03 18.98 18.44
C GLN A 22 14.77 20.09 17.42
N GLN A 23 15.51 21.18 17.58
CA GLN A 23 15.46 22.37 16.71
C GLN A 23 16.56 22.34 15.66
N ASP A 24 17.72 21.80 16.01
CA ASP A 24 18.78 21.54 15.05
C ASP A 24 18.36 20.40 14.11
N SER A 25 18.41 20.66 12.80
CA SER A 25 17.97 19.71 11.78
C SER A 25 18.81 18.45 11.78
N TRP A 26 20.13 18.55 11.99
CA TRP A 26 21.00 17.38 11.99
C TRP A 26 20.77 16.50 13.22
N ASP A 27 20.67 17.08 14.41
CA ASP A 27 20.32 16.34 15.63
C ASP A 27 18.93 15.68 15.53
N PHE A 28 17.96 16.36 14.91
CA PHE A 28 16.66 15.78 14.60
C PHE A 28 16.80 14.54 13.69
N PHE A 29 17.49 14.64 12.55
CA PHE A 29 17.62 13.52 11.61
C PHE A 29 18.47 12.37 12.16
N ARG A 30 19.50 12.67 12.97
CA ARG A 30 20.29 11.65 13.67
C ARG A 30 19.42 10.86 14.65
N GLY A 31 18.65 11.55 15.49
CA GLY A 31 17.74 10.89 16.42
C GLY A 31 16.59 10.14 15.72
N LEU A 32 16.10 10.66 14.60
CA LEU A 32 15.12 9.95 13.77
C LEU A 32 15.71 8.65 13.17
N ALA A 33 16.96 8.67 12.73
CA ALA A 33 17.65 7.48 12.26
C ALA A 33 17.81 6.43 13.37
N GLU A 34 18.23 6.85 14.57
CA GLU A 34 18.33 5.98 15.75
C GLU A 34 16.97 5.35 16.13
N TYR A 35 15.90 6.16 16.11
CA TYR A 35 14.53 5.69 16.33
C TYR A 35 14.10 4.67 15.27
N THR A 36 14.30 4.98 13.99
CA THR A 36 13.92 4.11 12.85
C THR A 36 14.61 2.75 12.93
N ARG A 37 15.91 2.76 13.23
CA ARG A 37 16.69 1.54 13.48
C ARG A 37 16.10 0.73 14.64
N THR A 38 15.87 1.39 15.78
CA THR A 38 15.35 0.76 17.00
C THR A 38 14.03 0.02 16.73
N VAL A 39 13.07 0.68 16.08
CA VAL A 39 11.76 0.06 15.84
C VAL A 39 11.82 -1.07 14.80
N ARG A 40 12.76 -1.02 13.85
CA ARG A 40 12.95 -2.08 12.86
C ARG A 40 13.63 -3.32 13.43
N GLU A 41 14.59 -3.14 14.32
CA GLU A 41 15.44 -4.23 14.84
C GLU A 41 14.87 -4.88 16.10
N MET A 42 14.06 -4.16 16.86
CA MET A 42 13.49 -4.69 18.10
C MET A 42 12.45 -5.78 17.82
N THR A 43 12.63 -6.94 18.45
CA THR A 43 11.82 -8.15 18.24
C THR A 43 10.32 -7.90 18.36
N GLN A 44 9.90 -7.05 19.31
CA GLN A 44 8.50 -6.78 19.62
C GLN A 44 7.82 -5.88 18.57
N THR A 45 8.58 -5.02 17.88
CA THR A 45 8.02 -4.08 16.89
C THR A 45 8.24 -4.53 15.45
N LYS A 46 9.20 -5.43 15.22
CA LYS A 46 9.50 -5.98 13.90
C LYS A 46 8.26 -6.51 13.15
N PRO A 47 7.35 -7.29 13.75
CA PRO A 47 6.14 -7.75 13.05
C PRO A 47 5.24 -6.61 12.55
N PHE A 48 5.20 -5.49 13.29
CA PHE A 48 4.40 -4.33 12.90
C PHE A 48 5.04 -3.59 11.73
N ILE A 49 6.38 -3.52 11.70
CA ILE A 49 7.12 -2.97 10.56
C ILE A 49 6.91 -3.81 9.31
N GLU A 50 7.03 -5.14 9.43
CA GLU A 50 6.75 -6.07 8.33
C GLU A 50 5.31 -5.94 7.82
N ALA A 51 4.34 -5.70 8.71
CA ALA A 51 2.96 -5.43 8.32
C ALA A 51 2.80 -4.11 7.54
N LEU A 52 3.52 -3.04 7.91
CA LEU A 52 3.51 -1.78 7.15
C LEU A 52 4.11 -1.97 5.74
N GLU A 53 5.20 -2.73 5.63
CA GLU A 53 5.82 -3.05 4.35
C GLU A 53 4.88 -3.87 3.47
N ALA A 54 4.21 -4.90 4.03
CA ALA A 54 3.22 -5.68 3.31
C ALA A 54 2.01 -4.84 2.84
N GLN A 55 1.54 -3.89 3.66
CA GLN A 55 0.46 -2.97 3.28
C GLN A 55 0.85 -2.08 2.11
N ARG A 56 2.09 -1.55 2.13
CA ARG A 56 2.63 -0.75 1.01
C ARG A 56 2.65 -1.56 -0.28
N GLU A 57 3.19 -2.77 -0.25
CA GLU A 57 3.25 -3.66 -1.43
C GLU A 57 1.85 -3.90 -2.01
N VAL A 58 0.87 -4.23 -1.15
CA VAL A 58 -0.52 -4.42 -1.58
C VAL A 58 -1.11 -3.13 -2.16
N ALA A 59 -0.85 -1.98 -1.54
CA ALA A 59 -1.38 -0.71 -2.00
C ALA A 59 -0.81 -0.28 -3.37
N ARG A 60 0.48 -0.54 -3.62
CA ARG A 60 1.18 -0.12 -4.85
C ARG A 60 1.08 -1.11 -6.01
N LYS A 61 0.81 -2.38 -5.73
CA LYS A 61 0.77 -3.46 -6.72
C LYS A 61 0.00 -3.11 -7.99
N THR A 62 -1.21 -2.55 -7.86
CA THR A 62 -2.03 -2.22 -9.03
C THR A 62 -1.40 -1.10 -9.85
N TYR A 63 -0.92 -0.03 -9.22
CA TYR A 63 -0.23 1.06 -9.91
C TYR A 63 1.04 0.57 -10.62
N GLU A 64 1.87 -0.24 -9.97
CA GLU A 64 3.12 -0.76 -10.55
C GLU A 64 2.85 -1.69 -11.74
N MET A 65 1.83 -2.55 -11.65
CA MET A 65 1.37 -3.38 -12.76
C MET A 65 0.89 -2.52 -13.93
N MET A 66 0.13 -1.45 -13.65
CA MET A 66 -0.33 -0.51 -14.67
C MET A 66 0.83 0.26 -15.30
N ASN A 67 1.82 0.69 -14.53
CA ASN A 67 2.99 1.41 -15.01
C ASN A 67 3.80 0.53 -15.98
N THR A 68 4.08 -0.72 -15.58
CA THR A 68 4.74 -1.72 -16.41
C THR A 68 3.96 -1.99 -17.70
N LYS A 69 2.63 -2.15 -17.59
CA LYS A 69 1.75 -2.39 -18.74
C LYS A 69 1.72 -1.19 -19.69
N ALA A 70 1.63 0.03 -19.15
CA ALA A 70 1.62 1.26 -19.92
C ALA A 70 2.93 1.43 -20.70
N MET A 71 4.08 1.19 -20.07
CA MET A 71 5.39 1.24 -20.73
C MET A 71 5.49 0.23 -21.89
N LYS A 72 4.96 -0.99 -21.69
CA LYS A 72 4.89 -2.00 -22.75
C LYS A 72 3.99 -1.58 -23.92
N GLU A 73 2.82 -1.01 -23.62
CA GLU A 73 1.89 -0.49 -24.63
C GLU A 73 2.52 0.66 -25.44
N LEU A 74 3.17 1.62 -24.77
CA LEU A 74 3.91 2.70 -25.43
C LEU A 74 5.05 2.16 -26.32
N THR A 75 5.81 1.19 -25.83
CA THR A 75 6.87 0.54 -26.61
C THR A 75 6.32 -0.16 -27.87
N GLN A 76 5.16 -0.81 -27.75
CA GLN A 76 4.48 -1.42 -28.90
C GLN A 76 3.99 -0.38 -29.91
N SER A 77 3.47 0.75 -29.43
CA SER A 77 3.07 1.87 -30.27
C SER A 77 4.27 2.49 -30.98
N ALA A 78 5.40 2.67 -30.30
CA ALA A 78 6.66 3.13 -30.89
C ALA A 78 7.14 2.21 -32.01
N ASN A 79 7.16 0.90 -31.76
CA ASN A 79 7.55 -0.12 -32.75
C ASN A 79 6.64 -0.16 -33.98
N LYS A 80 5.41 0.36 -33.91
CA LYS A 80 4.50 0.50 -35.06
C LYS A 80 4.68 1.84 -35.77
N LEU A 81 4.81 2.93 -35.01
CA LEU A 81 4.81 4.29 -35.54
C LEU A 81 6.16 4.68 -36.17
N ILE A 82 7.29 4.27 -35.57
CA ILE A 82 8.63 4.59 -36.09
C ILE A 82 8.82 4.09 -37.53
N PRO A 83 8.58 2.80 -37.86
CA PRO A 83 8.79 2.32 -39.23
C PRO A 83 7.93 3.03 -40.27
N VAL A 84 6.71 3.43 -39.89
CA VAL A 84 5.81 4.21 -40.73
C VAL A 84 6.39 5.60 -41.00
N ALA A 85 6.87 6.29 -39.96
CA ALA A 85 7.50 7.60 -40.09
C ALA A 85 8.79 7.54 -40.92
N GLU A 86 9.62 6.52 -40.72
CA GLU A 86 10.85 6.31 -41.48
C GLU A 86 10.57 6.03 -42.96
N LYS A 87 9.53 5.25 -43.28
CA LYS A 87 9.10 5.01 -44.65
C LYS A 87 8.72 6.32 -45.34
N VAL A 88 7.97 7.18 -44.65
CA VAL A 88 7.64 8.53 -45.14
C VAL A 88 8.92 9.33 -45.35
N ILE A 89 9.80 9.45 -44.36
CA ILE A 89 11.06 10.20 -44.48
C ILE A 89 11.88 9.73 -45.69
N LYS A 90 12.04 8.41 -45.86
CA LYS A 90 12.80 7.81 -46.96
C LYS A 90 12.18 8.09 -48.33
N GLN A 91 10.86 8.09 -48.44
CA GLN A 91 10.15 8.42 -49.69
C GLN A 91 10.47 9.83 -50.17
N TYR A 92 10.63 10.79 -49.25
CA TYR A 92 10.86 12.19 -49.57
C TYR A 92 12.33 12.62 -49.49
N GLU A 93 13.25 11.74 -49.06
CA GLU A 93 14.67 12.04 -48.89
C GLU A 93 15.34 12.71 -50.11
N PRO A 94 15.11 12.28 -51.37
CA PRO A 94 15.72 12.92 -52.53
C PRO A 94 15.27 14.38 -52.70
N ILE A 95 14.02 14.68 -52.35
CA ILE A 95 13.39 15.98 -52.53
C ILE A 95 13.69 16.90 -51.35
N ILE A 96 13.76 16.35 -50.13
CA ILE A 96 14.18 17.05 -48.91
C ILE A 96 15.56 17.69 -49.13
N LYS A 97 16.49 17.00 -49.78
CA LYS A 97 17.84 17.53 -50.07
C LYS A 97 17.88 18.64 -51.12
N GLN A 98 16.81 18.81 -51.90
CA GLN A 98 16.76 19.75 -53.02
C GLN A 98 15.97 21.02 -52.70
N THR A 99 15.06 20.99 -51.72
CA THR A 99 14.10 22.09 -51.48
C THR A 99 14.01 22.44 -49.99
N GLN A 100 14.33 23.68 -49.65
CA GLN A 100 14.30 24.20 -48.27
C GLN A 100 12.90 24.08 -47.63
N GLU A 101 11.84 24.41 -48.36
CA GLU A 101 10.46 24.32 -47.88
C GLU A 101 10.08 22.87 -47.48
N ILE A 102 10.51 21.88 -48.27
CA ILE A 102 10.23 20.46 -48.01
C ILE A 102 11.09 19.96 -46.86
N ALA A 103 12.34 20.43 -46.75
CA ALA A 103 13.18 20.15 -45.60
C ALA A 103 12.54 20.67 -44.30
N GLU A 104 12.07 21.91 -44.28
CA GLU A 104 11.40 22.51 -43.13
C GLU A 104 10.13 21.75 -42.73
N LYS A 105 9.41 21.17 -43.70
CA LYS A 105 8.23 20.35 -43.45
C LYS A 105 8.54 19.01 -42.78
N TYR A 106 9.60 18.30 -43.20
CA TYR A 106 9.91 16.95 -42.71
C TYR A 106 10.94 16.91 -41.58
N GLN A 107 11.73 17.96 -41.37
CA GLN A 107 12.71 18.04 -40.29
C GLN A 107 12.10 17.80 -38.89
N PRO A 108 10.89 18.30 -38.56
CA PRO A 108 10.25 17.99 -37.30
C PRO A 108 9.91 16.49 -37.13
N VAL A 109 9.51 15.80 -38.21
CA VAL A 109 9.26 14.35 -38.19
C VAL A 109 10.56 13.59 -37.88
N ILE A 110 11.66 13.96 -38.56
CA ILE A 110 12.98 13.35 -38.36
C ILE A 110 13.43 13.51 -36.90
N ARG A 111 13.28 14.72 -36.34
CA ARG A 111 13.64 15.01 -34.95
C ARG A 111 12.80 14.18 -33.97
N ALA A 112 11.48 14.19 -34.11
CA ALA A 112 10.59 13.45 -33.21
C ALA A 112 10.86 11.94 -33.26
N VAL A 113 11.12 11.37 -34.44
CA VAL A 113 11.50 9.95 -34.56
C VAL A 113 12.82 9.67 -33.85
N GLN A 114 13.80 10.56 -33.97
CA GLN A 114 15.08 10.41 -33.28
C GLN A 114 14.92 10.49 -31.75
N GLU A 115 14.07 11.40 -31.24
CA GLU A 115 13.77 11.51 -29.80
C GLU A 115 13.15 10.22 -29.25
N VAL A 116 12.18 9.63 -29.95
CA VAL A 116 11.60 8.33 -29.56
C VAL A 116 12.67 7.24 -29.51
N LYS A 117 13.55 7.16 -30.51
CA LYS A 117 14.64 6.17 -30.54
C LYS A 117 15.64 6.39 -29.41
N ASP A 118 16.07 7.63 -29.21
CA ASP A 118 17.01 7.99 -28.17
C ASP A 118 16.43 7.68 -26.78
N ARG A 119 15.11 7.85 -26.58
CA ARG A 119 14.43 7.38 -25.36
C ARG A 119 14.45 5.87 -25.23
N MET A 120 14.07 5.13 -26.28
CA MET A 120 14.07 3.66 -26.26
C MET A 120 15.45 3.06 -26.00
N GLU A 121 16.51 3.77 -26.39
CA GLU A 121 17.90 3.39 -26.15
C GLU A 121 18.47 3.95 -24.82
N GLY A 122 17.66 4.65 -24.02
CA GLY A 122 18.07 5.21 -22.73
C GLY A 122 18.99 6.44 -22.81
N ARG A 123 19.09 7.08 -23.99
CA ARG A 123 19.88 8.31 -24.22
C ARG A 123 19.15 9.58 -23.77
N ILE A 124 17.82 9.54 -23.66
CA ILE A 124 17.00 10.61 -23.08
C ILE A 124 16.40 10.14 -21.76
N LEU A 125 16.63 10.92 -20.70
CA LEU A 125 16.09 10.66 -19.36
C LEU A 125 14.86 11.54 -19.10
N SER A 126 14.01 11.11 -18.17
CA SER A 126 12.85 11.89 -17.72
C SER A 126 12.50 11.54 -16.28
N SER A 127 12.01 12.53 -15.53
CA SER A 127 11.38 12.33 -14.22
C SER A 127 10.01 11.66 -14.32
N ASN A 128 9.36 11.75 -15.48
CA ASN A 128 8.14 11.01 -15.79
C ASN A 128 8.34 10.27 -17.13
N PRO A 129 8.86 9.03 -17.09
CA PRO A 129 9.17 8.26 -18.30
C PRO A 129 7.94 7.97 -19.16
N LEU A 130 6.78 7.69 -18.55
CA LEU A 130 5.54 7.39 -19.29
C LEU A 130 5.04 8.62 -20.04
N TYR A 131 4.89 9.76 -19.34
CA TYR A 131 4.46 11.02 -19.96
C TYR A 131 5.40 11.44 -21.08
N ALA A 132 6.71 11.41 -20.84
CA ALA A 132 7.67 11.83 -21.84
C ALA A 132 7.67 10.91 -23.07
N PHE A 133 7.47 9.61 -22.88
CA PHE A 133 7.37 8.67 -24.01
C PHE A 133 6.05 8.85 -24.79
N ASP A 134 4.93 9.03 -24.11
CA ASP A 134 3.65 9.35 -24.76
C ASP A 134 3.74 10.67 -25.55
N SER A 135 4.39 11.69 -24.98
CA SER A 135 4.63 12.99 -25.63
C SER A 135 5.49 12.86 -26.89
N ASP A 136 6.58 12.09 -26.86
CA ASP A 136 7.43 11.92 -28.04
C ASP A 136 6.67 11.19 -29.17
N LEU A 137 5.85 10.19 -28.83
CA LEU A 137 4.98 9.51 -29.81
C LEU A 137 3.92 10.45 -30.38
N PHE A 138 3.33 11.29 -29.52
CA PHE A 138 2.40 12.33 -29.92
C PHE A 138 3.04 13.27 -30.94
N ASP A 139 4.28 13.70 -30.72
CA ASP A 139 4.98 14.59 -31.65
C ASP A 139 5.26 13.94 -33.01
N VAL A 140 5.62 12.66 -33.04
CA VAL A 140 5.73 11.93 -34.32
C VAL A 140 4.39 11.92 -35.06
N ALA A 141 3.29 11.55 -34.38
CA ALA A 141 1.97 11.48 -35.01
C ALA A 141 1.48 12.85 -35.48
N ARG A 142 1.66 13.89 -34.66
CA ARG A 142 1.35 15.28 -34.98
C ARG A 142 2.10 15.75 -36.21
N HIS A 143 3.41 15.50 -36.28
CA HIS A 143 4.23 15.96 -37.41
C HIS A 143 3.96 15.18 -38.70
N LEU A 144 3.64 13.88 -38.61
CA LEU A 144 3.16 13.11 -39.77
C LEU A 144 1.84 13.65 -40.31
N LYS A 145 0.87 13.90 -39.43
CA LYS A 145 -0.42 14.51 -39.81
C LYS A 145 -0.23 15.88 -40.46
N ALA A 146 0.54 16.77 -39.82
CA ALA A 146 0.87 18.09 -40.36
C ALA A 146 1.59 18.02 -41.72
N SER A 147 2.32 16.93 -41.97
CA SER A 147 3.00 16.70 -43.24
C SER A 147 2.10 16.17 -44.36
N GLY A 148 0.82 15.89 -44.07
CA GLY A 148 -0.16 15.36 -45.01
C GLY A 148 -0.29 13.83 -44.99
N HIS A 149 0.29 13.16 -44.00
CA HIS A 149 0.28 11.69 -43.86
C HIS A 149 -0.75 11.22 -42.81
N GLU A 150 -1.94 11.82 -42.80
CA GLU A 150 -2.98 11.53 -41.81
C GLU A 150 -3.39 10.05 -41.78
N LYS A 151 -3.47 9.40 -42.96
CA LYS A 151 -3.81 7.97 -43.07
C LYS A 151 -2.82 7.06 -42.34
N GLU A 152 -1.57 7.50 -42.21
CA GLU A 152 -0.50 6.71 -41.58
C GLU A 152 -0.59 6.73 -40.05
N VAL A 153 -1.29 7.73 -39.48
CA VAL A 153 -1.51 7.86 -38.03
C VAL A 153 -2.91 7.45 -37.58
N GLU A 154 -3.82 7.16 -38.53
CA GLU A 154 -5.19 6.71 -38.27
C GLU A 154 -5.31 5.56 -37.26
N PRO A 155 -4.43 4.53 -37.26
CA PRO A 155 -4.51 3.45 -36.27
C PRO A 155 -4.35 3.88 -34.81
N PHE A 156 -3.84 5.09 -34.57
CA PHE A 156 -3.62 5.66 -33.23
C PHE A 156 -4.69 6.68 -32.85
N VAL A 157 -5.60 7.03 -33.75
CA VAL A 157 -6.64 8.04 -33.51
C VAL A 157 -7.70 7.48 -32.55
N ASP A 158 -7.94 8.19 -31.45
CA ASP A 158 -9.00 7.88 -30.49
C ASP A 158 -10.08 8.98 -30.46
N ASN A 159 -11.17 8.73 -31.18
CA ASN A 159 -12.33 9.62 -31.22
C ASN A 159 -13.16 9.61 -29.93
N LYS A 160 -12.85 8.74 -28.96
CA LYS A 160 -13.53 8.66 -27.66
C LYS A 160 -12.78 9.43 -26.57
N LYS A 161 -11.62 10.02 -26.88
CA LYS A 161 -10.83 10.80 -25.92
C LYS A 161 -11.64 11.98 -25.42
N LYS A 162 -11.76 12.14 -24.10
CA LYS A 162 -12.55 13.23 -23.48
C LYS A 162 -11.95 14.60 -23.81
N ASN A 163 -10.62 14.70 -23.73
CA ASN A 163 -9.89 15.94 -24.01
C ASN A 163 -9.49 15.95 -25.48
N HIS A 164 -10.07 16.87 -26.24
CA HIS A 164 -9.76 17.02 -27.66
C HIS A 164 -8.55 17.94 -27.84
N ASN A 165 -7.54 17.49 -28.56
CA ASN A 165 -6.38 18.29 -28.93
C ASN A 165 -6.51 18.76 -30.38
N ILE A 166 -6.28 20.04 -30.64
CA ILE A 166 -6.32 20.65 -31.98
C ILE A 166 -5.35 19.98 -32.98
N TYR A 167 -4.32 19.31 -32.47
CA TYR A 167 -3.32 18.61 -33.28
C TYR A 167 -3.65 17.14 -33.54
N GLY A 168 -4.72 16.62 -32.94
CA GLY A 168 -5.17 15.23 -33.09
C GLY A 168 -5.36 14.53 -31.75
N ASN A 169 -6.36 13.66 -31.68
CA ASN A 169 -6.61 12.81 -30.52
C ASN A 169 -5.96 11.47 -30.75
N PHE A 170 -4.76 11.29 -30.20
CA PHE A 170 -4.04 10.02 -30.28
C PHE A 170 -4.02 9.33 -28.92
N THR A 171 -4.07 8.01 -28.92
CA THR A 171 -3.86 7.18 -27.73
C THR A 171 -2.85 6.09 -28.05
N PHE A 172 -1.68 6.18 -27.42
CA PHE A 172 -0.58 5.21 -27.61
C PHE A 172 -0.59 4.12 -26.53
N SER A 173 -1.25 4.37 -25.41
CA SER A 173 -1.37 3.44 -24.29
C SER A 173 -2.70 3.66 -23.57
N PRO A 174 -3.71 2.79 -23.77
CA PRO A 174 -4.97 2.87 -23.04
C PRO A 174 -4.78 2.79 -21.52
N THR A 175 -3.74 2.11 -21.05
CA THR A 175 -3.41 2.04 -19.62
C THR A 175 -2.87 3.36 -19.10
N TYR A 176 -2.04 4.06 -19.89
CA TYR A 176 -1.52 5.38 -19.52
C TYR A 176 -2.62 6.42 -19.33
N GLU A 177 -3.67 6.40 -20.17
CA GLU A 177 -4.80 7.36 -20.08
C GLU A 177 -5.55 7.32 -18.74
N VAL A 178 -5.41 6.24 -17.97
CA VAL A 178 -6.13 6.03 -16.70
C VAL A 178 -5.20 5.83 -15.50
N ILE A 179 -3.88 5.82 -15.69
CA ILE A 179 -2.94 5.51 -14.61
C ILE A 179 -2.90 6.62 -13.54
N ASP A 180 -3.06 7.88 -13.92
CA ASP A 180 -3.09 9.03 -13.01
C ASP A 180 -4.19 8.90 -11.95
N GLU A 181 -5.33 8.26 -12.28
CA GLU A 181 -6.40 8.03 -11.32
C GLU A 181 -5.98 7.04 -10.24
N GLU A 182 -5.23 6.01 -10.61
CA GLU A 182 -4.71 5.01 -9.68
C GLU A 182 -3.55 5.57 -8.86
N GLU A 183 -2.65 6.33 -9.49
CA GLU A 183 -1.58 7.06 -8.80
C GLU A 183 -2.15 7.93 -7.67
N ARG A 184 -3.14 8.78 -7.97
CA ARG A 184 -3.81 9.61 -6.96
C ARG A 184 -4.52 8.81 -5.86
N LYS A 185 -4.97 7.58 -6.12
CA LYS A 185 -5.53 6.72 -5.06
C LYS A 185 -4.43 6.24 -4.13
N VAL A 186 -3.31 5.82 -4.67
CA VAL A 186 -2.14 5.37 -3.90
C VAL A 186 -1.56 6.54 -3.11
N GLU A 187 -1.30 7.69 -3.73
CA GLU A 187 -0.78 8.90 -3.07
C GLU A 187 -1.67 9.36 -1.91
N ARG A 188 -3.00 9.31 -2.07
CA ARG A 188 -3.93 9.63 -0.98
C ARG A 188 -3.80 8.68 0.20
N LYS A 189 -3.61 7.39 -0.06
CA LYS A 189 -3.35 6.41 1.02
C LYS A 189 -2.00 6.68 1.67
N GLU A 190 -0.95 6.95 0.89
CA GLU A 190 0.37 7.31 1.42
C GLU A 190 0.32 8.51 2.37
N GLN A 191 -0.50 9.50 2.02
CA GLN A 191 -0.66 10.71 2.82
C GLN A 191 -1.34 10.48 4.17
N VAL A 192 -2.14 9.43 4.35
CA VAL A 192 -2.94 9.23 5.58
C VAL A 192 -2.55 7.99 6.37
N GLU A 193 -2.06 6.95 5.69
CA GLU A 193 -1.76 5.66 6.31
C GLU A 193 -0.37 5.65 6.98
N PRO A 194 -0.16 4.83 8.02
CA PRO A 194 1.15 4.71 8.68
C PRO A 194 2.25 4.18 7.75
N TRP A 195 1.92 3.29 6.81
CA TRP A 195 2.91 2.73 5.89
C TRP A 195 3.49 3.78 4.92
N GLY A 196 2.70 4.78 4.52
CA GLY A 196 3.17 5.87 3.67
C GLY A 196 4.16 6.79 4.40
N ALA A 197 3.98 6.97 5.71
CA ALA A 197 4.96 7.63 6.56
C ALA A 197 6.21 6.77 6.76
N TRP A 198 6.04 5.46 7.01
CA TRP A 198 7.14 4.51 7.18
C TRP A 198 8.06 4.49 5.97
N GLU A 199 7.54 4.51 4.74
CA GLU A 199 8.35 4.49 3.52
C GLU A 199 9.47 5.55 3.48
N ARG A 200 9.26 6.70 4.13
CA ARG A 200 10.22 7.81 4.12
C ARG A 200 11.34 7.66 5.14
N LEU A 201 11.12 6.92 6.23
CA LEU A 201 12.04 6.90 7.38
C LEU A 201 13.33 6.07 7.15
N PRO A 202 13.27 4.86 6.56
CA PRO A 202 14.48 4.05 6.33
C PRO A 202 15.54 4.76 5.49
N LEU A 203 15.14 5.64 4.55
CA LEU A 203 16.09 6.41 3.76
C LEU A 203 16.93 7.35 4.64
N VAL A 204 16.32 8.01 5.63
CA VAL A 204 17.04 8.88 6.59
C VAL A 204 18.06 8.06 7.35
N GLU A 205 17.67 6.89 7.83
CA GLU A 205 18.57 6.02 8.56
C GLU A 205 19.82 5.67 7.74
N ARG A 206 19.63 5.19 6.51
CA ARG A 206 20.75 4.84 5.63
C ARG A 206 21.63 6.04 5.30
N LEU A 207 21.04 7.21 5.05
CA LEU A 207 21.81 8.44 4.79
C LEU A 207 22.58 8.94 6.01
N VAL A 208 22.09 8.69 7.22
CA VAL A 208 22.78 9.08 8.46
C VAL A 208 23.93 8.13 8.77
N PHE A 209 23.69 6.82 8.70
CA PHE A 209 24.65 5.82 9.17
C PHE A 209 25.53 5.20 8.08
N GLU A 210 25.01 5.07 6.86
CA GLU A 210 25.64 4.35 5.74
C GLU A 210 25.65 5.20 4.44
N PRO A 211 25.97 6.51 4.48
CA PRO A 211 25.80 7.41 3.33
C PRO A 211 26.59 6.97 2.08
N GLU A 212 27.86 6.60 2.25
CA GLU A 212 28.73 6.24 1.13
C GLU A 212 28.41 4.83 0.57
N GLU A 213 27.94 3.91 1.40
CA GLU A 213 27.48 2.58 0.97
C GLU A 213 26.21 2.70 0.13
N LEU A 214 25.20 3.40 0.63
CA LEU A 214 23.97 3.68 -0.12
C LEU A 214 24.28 4.38 -1.45
N LYS A 215 25.19 5.35 -1.45
CA LYS A 215 25.61 6.05 -2.67
C LYS A 215 26.30 5.12 -3.67
N ALA A 216 27.15 4.21 -3.20
CA ALA A 216 27.80 3.23 -4.05
C ALA A 216 26.80 2.24 -4.66
N GLU A 217 25.83 1.76 -3.87
CA GLU A 217 24.76 0.87 -4.33
C GLU A 217 23.92 1.50 -5.43
N VAL A 218 23.37 2.70 -5.19
CA VAL A 218 22.50 3.38 -6.18
C VAL A 218 23.29 3.70 -7.45
N LYS A 219 24.57 4.07 -7.33
CA LYS A 219 25.44 4.26 -8.49
C LYS A 219 25.63 2.97 -9.28
N ALA A 220 25.97 1.87 -8.61
CA ALA A 220 26.20 0.57 -9.25
C ALA A 220 24.94 0.06 -9.96
N GLU A 221 23.76 0.20 -9.33
CA GLU A 221 22.48 -0.14 -9.96
C GLU A 221 22.23 0.68 -11.23
N SER A 222 22.53 2.00 -11.19
CA SER A 222 22.38 2.88 -12.36
C SER A 222 23.35 2.57 -13.51
N GLU A 223 24.54 2.05 -13.20
CA GLU A 223 25.52 1.61 -14.19
C GLU A 223 25.12 0.26 -14.81
N GLN A 224 24.53 -0.63 -14.01
CA GLN A 224 24.02 -1.93 -14.46
C GLN A 224 22.75 -1.77 -15.32
N TYR A 225 21.88 -0.82 -14.96
CA TYR A 225 20.60 -0.61 -15.60
C TYR A 225 20.43 0.85 -16.02
N PRO A 226 20.72 1.21 -17.29
CA PRO A 226 20.66 2.60 -17.76
C PRO A 226 19.34 3.34 -17.48
N ALA A 227 18.22 2.60 -17.40
CA ALA A 227 16.92 3.15 -17.03
C ALA A 227 16.90 3.80 -15.62
N PHE A 228 17.79 3.41 -14.72
CA PHE A 228 17.90 3.94 -13.36
C PHE A 228 18.87 5.13 -13.26
N HIS A 229 19.44 5.60 -14.37
CA HIS A 229 20.35 6.74 -14.34
C HIS A 229 19.68 8.02 -13.81
N TRP A 230 18.39 8.23 -14.12
CA TRP A 230 17.64 9.35 -13.53
C TRP A 230 17.46 9.21 -12.01
N THR A 231 17.23 7.99 -11.52
CA THR A 231 17.16 7.68 -10.08
C THR A 231 18.46 8.05 -9.38
N TRP A 232 19.61 7.74 -9.99
CA TRP A 232 20.92 8.16 -9.48
C TRP A 232 21.08 9.68 -9.40
N LEU A 233 20.69 10.41 -10.45
CA LEU A 233 20.77 11.87 -10.44
C LEU A 233 19.90 12.50 -9.35
N ASN A 234 18.68 11.99 -9.16
CA ASN A 234 17.80 12.41 -8.07
C ASN A 234 18.42 12.07 -6.69
N PHE A 235 18.97 10.87 -6.55
CA PHE A 235 19.62 10.44 -5.33
C PHE A 235 20.80 11.34 -4.97
N ILE A 236 21.61 11.78 -5.93
CA ILE A 236 22.70 12.74 -5.68
C ILE A 236 22.16 14.03 -5.06
N GLY A 237 21.03 14.55 -5.54
CA GLY A 237 20.38 15.71 -4.95
C GLY A 237 20.00 15.49 -3.49
N VAL A 238 19.37 14.36 -3.19
CA VAL A 238 19.00 13.93 -1.83
C VAL A 238 20.25 13.79 -0.94
N TYR A 239 21.25 13.08 -1.42
CA TYR A 239 22.52 12.85 -0.74
C TYR A 239 23.22 14.16 -0.36
N VAL A 240 23.41 15.05 -1.33
CA VAL A 240 24.08 16.34 -1.14
C VAL A 240 23.31 17.23 -0.18
N GLU A 241 21.98 17.20 -0.21
CA GLU A 241 21.17 17.94 0.75
C GLU A 241 21.39 17.47 2.19
N MET A 242 21.39 16.15 2.43
CA MET A 242 21.67 15.59 3.76
C MET A 242 23.11 15.92 4.24
N GLU A 243 24.11 15.88 3.35
CA GLU A 243 25.48 16.30 3.67
C GLU A 243 25.57 17.77 4.08
N LYS A 244 24.81 18.64 3.42
CA LYS A 244 24.76 20.07 3.78
C LYS A 244 24.07 20.29 5.12
N ILE A 245 22.99 19.56 5.41
CA ILE A 245 22.35 19.58 6.74
C ILE A 245 23.36 19.14 7.81
N ARG A 246 24.07 18.02 7.59
CA ARG A 246 25.09 17.51 8.52
C ARG A 246 26.18 18.53 8.85
N LYS A 247 26.58 19.34 7.86
CA LYS A 247 27.61 20.38 8.02
C LYS A 247 27.08 21.70 8.58
N GLY A 248 25.76 21.82 8.79
CA GLY A 248 25.13 23.08 9.17
C GLY A 248 25.11 24.13 8.05
N GLU A 249 25.27 23.71 6.78
CA GLU A 249 25.33 24.58 5.60
C GLU A 249 23.94 24.88 5.00
N LYS A 250 22.88 24.23 5.48
CA LYS A 250 21.50 24.47 5.06
C LYS A 250 20.58 24.63 6.26
N SER A 251 19.73 25.66 6.22
CA SER A 251 18.62 25.82 7.14
C SER A 251 17.40 24.99 6.70
N ASP A 252 16.41 24.83 7.58
CA ASP A 252 15.15 24.13 7.25
C ASP A 252 14.33 24.83 6.14
N ASP A 253 14.56 26.13 5.92
CA ASP A 253 13.91 26.87 4.84
C ASP A 253 14.57 26.63 3.46
N ASP A 254 15.83 26.17 3.45
CA ASP A 254 16.63 25.96 2.22
C ASP A 254 16.60 24.52 1.69
N VAL A 255 15.92 23.61 2.41
CA VAL A 255 15.82 22.19 2.06
C VAL A 255 14.58 21.90 1.22
N VAL A 256 14.74 21.03 0.23
CA VAL A 256 13.65 20.62 -0.66
C VAL A 256 13.02 19.32 -0.17
N MET A 257 13.85 18.33 0.16
CA MET A 257 13.44 16.97 0.51
C MET A 257 13.35 16.77 2.02
N PHE A 258 14.35 17.27 2.77
CA PHE A 258 14.51 16.98 4.20
C PHE A 258 13.94 18.07 5.11
N LYS A 259 12.67 18.41 4.92
CA LYS A 259 11.97 19.36 5.80
C LYS A 259 11.66 18.71 7.14
N VAL A 260 12.16 19.29 8.22
CA VAL A 260 11.98 18.77 9.59
C VAL A 260 10.50 18.61 9.92
N LYS A 261 9.65 19.56 9.51
CA LYS A 261 8.20 19.51 9.73
C LYS A 261 7.56 18.25 9.13
N ASP A 262 7.93 17.89 7.91
CA ASP A 262 7.33 16.76 7.20
C ASP A 262 7.74 15.44 7.88
N PHE A 263 9.03 15.31 8.21
CA PHE A 263 9.55 14.14 8.92
C PHE A 263 9.07 14.02 10.37
N LYS A 264 8.79 15.14 11.07
CA LYS A 264 8.10 15.11 12.38
C LYS A 264 6.72 14.48 12.24
N SER A 265 5.94 14.87 11.23
CA SER A 265 4.63 14.30 10.95
C SER A 265 4.72 12.81 10.61
N TYR A 266 5.70 12.40 9.79
CA TYR A 266 5.92 10.97 9.48
C TYR A 266 6.28 10.17 10.73
N ALA A 267 7.23 10.63 11.52
CA ALA A 267 7.66 9.97 12.75
C ALA A 267 6.50 9.83 13.76
N GLN A 268 5.72 10.89 13.96
CA GLN A 268 4.55 10.86 14.85
C GLN A 268 3.52 9.81 14.45
N ARG A 269 3.24 9.67 13.15
CA ARG A 269 2.27 8.69 12.65
C ARG A 269 2.76 7.27 12.86
N VAL A 270 4.02 6.99 12.52
CA VAL A 270 4.63 5.67 12.73
C VAL A 270 4.68 5.34 14.22
N HIS A 271 5.08 6.32 15.06
CA HIS A 271 5.11 6.15 16.51
C HIS A 271 3.74 5.84 17.10
N ALA A 272 2.71 6.60 16.72
CA ALA A 272 1.35 6.35 17.19
C ALA A 272 0.84 4.96 16.81
N PHE A 273 1.15 4.49 15.59
CA PHE A 273 0.84 3.14 15.15
C PHE A 273 1.55 2.09 16.00
N ILE A 274 2.88 2.17 16.12
CA ILE A 274 3.68 1.19 16.86
C ILE A 274 3.26 1.11 18.33
N THR A 275 3.07 2.25 18.99
CA THR A 275 2.64 2.30 20.39
C THR A 275 1.25 1.67 20.56
N LYS A 276 0.32 1.93 19.65
CA LYS A 276 -1.00 1.30 19.67
C LYS A 276 -0.92 -0.21 19.51
N GLU A 277 -0.11 -0.71 18.57
CA GLU A 277 0.06 -2.14 18.35
C GLU A 277 0.74 -2.82 19.55
N LEU A 278 1.76 -2.19 20.15
CA LEU A 278 2.40 -2.70 21.37
C LEU A 278 1.42 -2.81 22.55
N ILE A 279 0.57 -1.80 22.76
CA ILE A 279 -0.45 -1.81 23.82
C ILE A 279 -1.50 -2.89 23.55
N THR A 280 -2.00 -2.97 22.30
CA THR A 280 -3.04 -3.94 21.92
C THR A 280 -2.54 -5.37 22.06
N ASN A 281 -1.31 -5.65 21.62
CA ASN A 281 -0.72 -6.98 21.74
C ASN A 281 -0.27 -7.32 23.18
N ASP A 282 -0.03 -6.33 24.06
CA ASP A 282 0.20 -6.58 25.49
C ASP A 282 -1.08 -6.93 26.26
N THR A 283 -2.26 -6.56 25.72
CA THR A 283 -3.58 -7.00 26.22
C THR A 283 -4.05 -8.34 25.65
N ASP A 284 -3.41 -8.84 24.59
CA ASP A 284 -3.86 -10.04 23.87
C ASP A 284 -3.32 -11.37 24.45
N ASP A 285 -2.43 -11.27 25.44
CA ASP A 285 -1.83 -12.43 26.14
C ASP A 285 -2.61 -12.82 27.42
N THR A 286 -3.73 -12.17 27.75
CA THR A 286 -4.57 -12.55 28.91
C THR A 286 -6.05 -12.83 28.63
N SER A 287 -6.62 -12.38 27.51
CA SER A 287 -8.05 -12.64 27.21
C SER A 287 -8.25 -13.88 26.34
N GLU A 288 -7.78 -15.04 26.79
CA GLU A 288 -8.17 -16.32 26.17
C GLU A 288 -9.70 -16.46 26.27
N LEU A 289 -10.37 -16.50 25.11
CA LEU A 289 -11.79 -16.83 25.04
C LEU A 289 -11.95 -18.26 25.58
N ARG A 290 -12.35 -18.38 26.84
CA ARG A 290 -12.56 -19.68 27.49
C ARG A 290 -13.92 -19.71 28.17
N PHE A 291 -14.50 -20.90 28.19
CA PHE A 291 -15.72 -21.17 28.92
C PHE A 291 -15.42 -22.17 30.03
N ASP A 292 -15.68 -21.78 31.27
CA ASP A 292 -15.58 -22.64 32.44
C ASP A 292 -16.96 -23.25 32.72
N ASP A 293 -17.09 -24.55 32.44
CA ASP A 293 -18.34 -25.31 32.57
C ASP A 293 -18.78 -25.44 34.04
N GLU A 294 -17.83 -25.55 34.98
CA GLU A 294 -18.14 -25.69 36.41
C GLU A 294 -18.70 -24.38 36.99
N SER A 295 -18.03 -23.27 36.70
CA SER A 295 -18.49 -21.95 37.16
C SER A 295 -19.57 -21.33 36.28
N ARG A 296 -19.80 -21.89 35.09
CA ARG A 296 -20.73 -21.39 34.04
C ARG A 296 -20.38 -19.99 33.57
N THR A 297 -19.08 -19.68 33.58
CA THR A 297 -18.54 -18.35 33.30
C THR A 297 -17.80 -18.36 31.98
N LEU A 298 -18.20 -17.47 31.09
CA LEU A 298 -17.44 -17.13 29.90
C LEU A 298 -16.44 -16.04 30.26
N TYR A 299 -15.15 -16.30 30.05
CA TYR A 299 -14.12 -15.28 30.11
C TYR A 299 -13.95 -14.72 28.71
N PHE A 300 -14.37 -13.47 28.51
CA PHE A 300 -14.35 -12.81 27.21
C PHE A 300 -13.88 -11.36 27.36
N MET A 301 -12.78 -11.01 26.68
CA MET A 301 -12.12 -9.69 26.80
C MET A 301 -11.80 -9.31 28.26
N ASP A 302 -11.28 -10.27 29.04
CA ASP A 302 -10.99 -10.14 30.48
C ASP A 302 -12.22 -9.81 31.37
N VAL A 303 -13.43 -9.90 30.81
CA VAL A 303 -14.69 -9.77 31.55
C VAL A 303 -15.25 -11.18 31.83
N PRO A 304 -15.39 -11.58 33.11
CA PRO A 304 -16.11 -12.79 33.46
C PRO A 304 -17.62 -12.56 33.32
N VAL A 305 -18.26 -13.31 32.43
CA VAL A 305 -19.70 -13.23 32.14
C VAL A 305 -20.38 -14.52 32.57
N VAL A 306 -21.26 -14.46 33.56
CA VAL A 306 -22.01 -15.63 34.04
C VAL A 306 -23.15 -15.94 33.08
N ILE A 307 -23.01 -17.03 32.31
CA ILE A 307 -23.96 -17.40 31.26
C ILE A 307 -25.28 -17.91 31.83
N SER A 308 -25.23 -18.60 32.97
CA SER A 308 -26.44 -19.11 33.61
C SER A 308 -26.24 -19.43 35.09
N THR A 309 -27.33 -19.32 35.85
CA THR A 309 -27.41 -19.75 37.25
C THR A 309 -27.82 -21.21 37.40
N LYS A 310 -28.20 -21.90 36.31
CA LYS A 310 -28.63 -23.31 36.31
C LYS A 310 -27.83 -24.12 35.28
N GLU A 311 -27.30 -25.26 35.72
CA GLU A 311 -26.54 -26.20 34.88
C GLU A 311 -27.36 -26.71 33.69
N GLU A 312 -28.63 -27.05 33.92
CA GLU A 312 -29.51 -27.61 32.88
C GLU A 312 -30.16 -26.56 31.96
N SER A 313 -29.73 -25.30 32.03
CA SER A 313 -30.31 -24.26 31.17
C SER A 313 -29.83 -24.34 29.72
N ASP A 314 -30.70 -24.03 28.77
CA ASP A 314 -30.35 -24.06 27.35
C ASP A 314 -29.14 -23.16 26.98
N PRO A 315 -28.96 -21.93 27.53
CA PRO A 315 -27.76 -21.13 27.29
C PRO A 315 -26.47 -21.81 27.76
N HIS A 316 -26.53 -22.52 28.90
CA HIS A 316 -25.39 -23.23 29.44
C HIS A 316 -24.99 -24.41 28.54
N LYS A 317 -25.96 -25.26 28.21
CA LYS A 317 -25.75 -26.40 27.31
C LYS A 317 -25.20 -25.95 25.95
N LEU A 318 -25.70 -24.84 25.42
CA LEU A 318 -25.21 -24.28 24.16
C LEU A 318 -23.75 -23.85 24.22
N MET A 319 -23.33 -23.14 25.28
CA MET A 319 -21.92 -22.77 25.45
C MET A 319 -21.01 -23.99 25.56
N ARG A 320 -21.44 -25.00 26.33
CA ARG A 320 -20.70 -26.28 26.43
C ARG A 320 -20.55 -26.96 25.07
N THR A 321 -21.58 -26.97 24.23
CA THR A 321 -21.50 -27.53 22.86
C THR A 321 -20.55 -26.71 21.99
N LEU A 322 -20.67 -25.38 21.97
CA LEU A 322 -19.85 -24.51 21.12
C LEU A 322 -18.36 -24.56 21.48
N PHE A 323 -18.02 -24.77 22.75
CA PHE A 323 -16.62 -24.83 23.19
C PHE A 323 -15.97 -26.21 23.02
N LYS A 324 -16.70 -27.23 22.51
CA LYS A 324 -16.08 -28.47 22.02
C LYS A 324 -15.28 -28.25 20.73
N ASP A 325 -15.74 -27.32 19.90
CA ASP A 325 -15.05 -26.86 18.68
C ASP A 325 -15.51 -25.43 18.38
N THR A 326 -14.67 -24.45 18.76
CA THR A 326 -14.99 -23.02 18.70
C THR A 326 -15.01 -22.47 17.28
N HIS A 327 -14.35 -23.14 16.32
CA HIS A 327 -14.30 -22.74 14.91
C HIS A 327 -15.41 -23.38 14.06
N LYS A 328 -16.10 -24.40 14.60
CA LYS A 328 -17.20 -25.09 13.91
C LYS A 328 -18.48 -24.24 13.87
N VAL A 329 -19.16 -24.28 12.73
CA VAL A 329 -20.56 -23.85 12.61
C VAL A 329 -21.46 -25.04 12.92
N TRP A 330 -22.21 -24.96 14.01
CA TRP A 330 -23.04 -26.05 14.48
C TRP A 330 -24.43 -25.97 13.86
N ALA A 331 -24.89 -27.07 13.26
CA ALA A 331 -26.28 -27.18 12.81
C ALA A 331 -27.22 -27.41 14.00
N LYS A 332 -28.48 -26.97 13.89
CA LYS A 332 -29.45 -27.03 15.00
C LYS A 332 -29.68 -28.46 15.50
N ASP A 333 -29.83 -29.40 14.58
CA ASP A 333 -30.01 -30.83 14.87
C ASP A 333 -28.79 -31.41 15.58
N GLU A 334 -27.58 -31.09 15.14
CA GLU A 334 -26.34 -31.49 15.82
C GLU A 334 -26.28 -30.98 17.27
N VAL A 335 -26.70 -29.74 17.52
CA VAL A 335 -26.75 -29.19 18.89
C VAL A 335 -27.78 -29.93 19.75
N LEU A 336 -28.95 -30.26 19.22
CA LEU A 336 -29.99 -30.96 19.96
C LEU A 336 -29.60 -32.43 20.24
N GLU A 337 -28.91 -33.07 19.30
CA GLU A 337 -28.33 -34.40 19.48
C GLU A 337 -27.27 -34.36 20.60
N ASP A 338 -26.40 -33.34 20.61
CA ASP A 338 -25.42 -33.14 21.68
C ASP A 338 -26.06 -32.93 23.07
N TRP A 339 -27.32 -32.50 23.10
CA TRP A 339 -28.10 -32.32 24.33
C TRP A 339 -28.89 -33.58 24.72
N ASN A 340 -28.63 -34.71 24.05
CA ASN A 340 -29.28 -36.02 24.23
C ASN A 340 -30.79 -36.03 23.93
N TYR A 341 -31.27 -35.19 23.01
CA TYR A 341 -32.63 -35.33 22.51
C TYR A 341 -32.71 -36.43 21.45
N SER A 342 -33.68 -37.32 21.60
CA SER A 342 -34.02 -38.30 20.57
C SER A 342 -34.73 -37.64 19.39
N PHE A 343 -34.69 -38.29 18.22
CA PHE A 343 -35.37 -37.80 17.02
C PHE A 343 -36.89 -37.62 17.21
N GLU A 344 -37.50 -38.45 18.06
CA GLU A 344 -38.92 -38.36 18.41
C GLU A 344 -39.20 -37.12 19.27
N GLU A 345 -38.36 -36.85 20.27
CA GLU A 345 -38.48 -35.65 21.12
C GLU A 345 -38.20 -34.35 20.35
N MET A 346 -37.30 -34.38 19.36
CA MET A 346 -36.99 -33.21 18.53
C MET A 346 -38.20 -32.70 17.74
N ARG A 347 -39.20 -33.55 17.46
CA ARG A 347 -40.45 -33.15 16.77
C ARG A 347 -41.38 -32.33 17.66
N ASP A 348 -41.32 -32.54 18.97
CA ASP A 348 -42.18 -31.87 19.96
C ASP A 348 -41.49 -30.66 20.61
N LEU A 349 -40.20 -30.45 20.35
CA LEU A 349 -39.48 -29.27 20.80
C LEU A 349 -39.94 -28.01 20.06
N SER A 350 -39.93 -26.88 20.77
CA SER A 350 -40.15 -25.59 20.13
C SER A 350 -39.12 -25.39 19.01
N GLU A 351 -39.60 -25.09 17.80
CA GLU A 351 -38.76 -25.01 16.58
C GLU A 351 -37.57 -24.06 16.72
N ASN A 352 -37.57 -23.19 17.73
CA ASN A 352 -36.57 -22.16 17.95
C ASN A 352 -35.75 -22.33 19.24
N LYS A 353 -35.73 -23.50 19.88
CA LYS A 353 -35.02 -23.68 21.17
C LYS A 353 -33.55 -23.24 21.14
N VAL A 354 -32.76 -23.75 20.20
CA VAL A 354 -31.34 -23.37 20.00
C VAL A 354 -31.20 -21.89 19.64
N TYR A 355 -32.08 -21.38 18.78
CA TYR A 355 -32.10 -19.97 18.39
C TYR A 355 -32.34 -19.04 19.59
N GLN A 356 -33.31 -19.37 20.45
CA GLN A 356 -33.62 -18.59 21.65
C GLN A 356 -32.48 -18.65 22.68
N ALA A 357 -31.82 -19.81 22.83
CA ALA A 357 -30.63 -19.94 23.66
C ALA A 357 -29.50 -19.03 23.17
N GLY A 358 -29.20 -19.04 21.86
CA GLY A 358 -28.18 -18.18 21.27
C GLY A 358 -28.49 -16.68 21.42
N LYS A 359 -29.75 -16.27 21.18
CA LYS A 359 -30.18 -14.89 21.42
C LYS A 359 -30.03 -14.48 22.88
N LYS A 360 -30.35 -15.38 23.81
CA LYS A 360 -30.20 -15.12 25.24
C LYS A 360 -28.73 -14.95 25.64
N ILE A 361 -27.82 -15.77 25.12
CA ILE A 361 -26.36 -15.61 25.34
C ILE A 361 -25.89 -14.24 24.85
N ASN A 362 -26.24 -13.85 23.61
CA ASN A 362 -25.88 -12.53 23.09
C ASN A 362 -26.41 -11.39 23.97
N ASN A 363 -27.63 -11.52 24.49
CA ASN A 363 -28.19 -10.51 25.40
C ASN A 363 -27.42 -10.44 26.73
N ILE A 364 -27.03 -11.57 27.31
CA ILE A 364 -26.24 -11.63 28.55
C ILE A 364 -24.88 -10.98 28.33
N ILE A 365 -24.16 -11.37 27.28
CA ILE A 365 -22.86 -10.80 26.94
C ILE A 365 -22.97 -9.32 26.64
N ALA A 366 -24.03 -8.87 25.96
CA ALA A 366 -24.24 -7.46 25.66
C ALA A 366 -24.46 -6.61 26.91
N GLN A 367 -25.02 -7.17 27.99
CA GLN A 367 -25.21 -6.45 29.25
C GLN A 367 -23.86 -6.11 29.90
N ASP A 368 -22.92 -7.06 29.91
CA ASP A 368 -21.65 -6.91 30.62
C ASP A 368 -20.56 -6.28 29.73
N THR A 369 -20.59 -6.52 28.42
CA THR A 369 -19.51 -6.15 27.49
C THR A 369 -19.91 -5.13 26.41
N LYS A 370 -21.21 -4.81 26.28
CA LYS A 370 -21.81 -4.00 25.19
C LYS A 370 -21.76 -4.66 23.80
N ILE A 371 -21.27 -5.89 23.68
CA ILE A 371 -21.17 -6.63 22.42
C ILE A 371 -22.46 -7.42 22.17
N LYS A 372 -23.11 -7.15 21.03
CA LYS A 372 -24.45 -7.70 20.72
C LYS A 372 -24.42 -8.95 19.83
N ASP A 373 -23.27 -9.28 19.27
CA ASP A 373 -23.09 -10.24 18.19
C ASP A 373 -21.93 -11.21 18.49
N PHE A 374 -21.85 -11.68 19.74
CA PHE A 374 -20.90 -12.72 20.14
C PHE A 374 -21.13 -14.04 19.38
N LEU A 375 -22.39 -14.47 19.28
CA LEU A 375 -22.81 -15.61 18.46
C LEU A 375 -23.48 -15.14 17.16
N ASP A 376 -23.13 -15.80 16.06
CA ASP A 376 -23.83 -15.75 14.79
C ASP A 376 -24.97 -16.78 14.82
N VAL A 377 -26.18 -16.32 15.15
CA VAL A 377 -27.36 -17.18 15.37
C VAL A 377 -28.36 -17.06 14.22
N SER A 378 -28.68 -18.19 13.59
CA SER A 378 -29.75 -18.33 12.60
C SER A 378 -30.79 -19.37 13.05
N THR A 379 -31.89 -19.52 12.30
CA THR A 379 -32.88 -20.57 12.59
C THR A 379 -32.36 -21.98 12.29
N LYS A 380 -31.23 -22.10 11.57
CA LYS A 380 -30.65 -23.39 11.14
C LYS A 380 -29.32 -23.71 11.80
N SER A 381 -28.60 -22.72 12.30
CA SER A 381 -27.23 -22.86 12.79
C SER A 381 -26.86 -21.83 13.84
N VAL A 382 -25.79 -22.14 14.57
CA VAL A 382 -25.17 -21.25 15.55
C VAL A 382 -23.66 -21.44 15.55
N ALA A 383 -22.90 -20.34 15.65
CA ALA A 383 -21.45 -20.34 15.75
C ALA A 383 -20.96 -19.16 16.60
N ILE A 384 -19.75 -19.28 17.16
CA ILE A 384 -19.04 -18.11 17.71
C ILE A 384 -18.63 -17.22 16.55
N ASN A 385 -18.85 -15.91 16.65
CA ASN A 385 -18.48 -14.99 15.58
C ASN A 385 -16.96 -14.99 15.39
N LYS A 386 -16.53 -15.22 14.14
CA LYS A 386 -15.11 -15.41 13.78
C LYS A 386 -14.21 -14.25 14.18
N LYS A 387 -14.75 -13.02 14.30
CA LYS A 387 -13.99 -11.85 14.75
C LYS A 387 -13.47 -11.96 16.19
N TYR A 388 -13.97 -12.92 16.96
CA TYR A 388 -13.59 -13.19 18.34
C TYR A 388 -12.78 -14.47 18.51
N LEU A 389 -12.56 -15.23 17.43
CA LEU A 389 -11.74 -16.42 17.46
C LEU A 389 -10.32 -16.04 17.06
N LYS A 390 -9.33 -16.50 17.83
CA LYS A 390 -7.93 -16.39 17.41
C LYS A 390 -7.74 -17.23 16.13
N THR A 391 -7.06 -16.64 15.15
CA THR A 391 -6.81 -17.28 13.84
C THR A 391 -5.61 -18.21 13.91
#